data_AF-A0A3M1SQW9-F1
#
_entry.id   AF-A0A3M1SQW9-F1
#
_cell.length_a   1.000
_cell.length_b   1.000
_cell.length_c   1.000
_cell.angle_alpha   90.00
_cell.angle_beta   90.00
_cell.angle_gamma   90.00
#
_symmetry.space_group_name_H-M   'P 1'
#
loop_
_entity.id
_entity.type
_entity.pdbx_description
1 polymer ?
#
loop_
_entity_poly.entity_id
_entity_poly.type
_entity_poly.pdbx_seq_one_letter_code
_entity_poly.pdbx_strand_id
1 'polypeptide(L)'
;MAEKSNPTAPLDTIWLGDSWAVVRSLPSDCVQCIVTGPPYFGHREYSDDPSLSKVELGREEEPTDYVRRFVLLFEELRRVLREDGTLWLNLGDTYRKE
;
A
#
# COMPACT_ATOMS: atom_id res chain seq x y z
N MET A 1 -1.35 36.00 -4.88
CA MET A 1 -0.48 34.81 -4.96
C MET A 1 -1.30 33.75 -5.65
N ALA A 2 -0.88 33.25 -6.82
CA ALA A 2 -1.69 32.28 -7.57
C ALA A 2 -1.68 30.94 -6.83
N GLU A 3 -2.85 30.44 -6.45
CA GLU A 3 -3.04 29.04 -6.07
C GLU A 3 -2.57 28.18 -7.24
N LYS A 4 -1.42 27.53 -7.07
CA LYS A 4 -1.05 26.43 -7.97
C LYS A 4 -2.03 25.32 -7.67
N SER A 5 -2.97 25.06 -8.57
CA SER A 5 -3.83 23.89 -8.49
C SER A 5 -2.93 22.65 -8.52
N ASN A 6 -2.75 22.00 -7.36
CA ASN A 6 -2.09 20.70 -7.34
C ASN A 6 -2.90 19.76 -8.24
N PRO A 7 -2.26 18.93 -9.08
CA PRO A 7 -2.96 17.92 -9.85
C PRO A 7 -3.67 16.96 -8.88
N THR A 8 -4.99 17.02 -8.86
CA THR A 8 -5.82 16.12 -8.06
C THR A 8 -5.99 14.80 -8.81
N ALA A 9 -5.83 13.67 -8.11
CA ALA A 9 -6.23 12.38 -8.65
C ALA A 9 -7.73 12.42 -9.03
N PRO A 10 -8.16 11.74 -10.11
CA PRO A 10 -9.57 11.71 -10.47
C PRO A 10 -10.39 11.06 -9.34
N LEU A 11 -11.52 11.68 -9.02
CA LEU A 11 -12.46 11.15 -8.03
C LEU A 11 -13.21 9.92 -8.61
N ASP A 12 -13.78 9.11 -7.73
CA ASP A 12 -14.66 7.98 -8.08
C ASP A 12 -14.05 7.00 -9.10
N THR A 13 -12.73 6.83 -9.05
CA THR A 13 -11.97 6.02 -10.01
C THR A 13 -11.47 4.73 -9.36
N ILE A 14 -11.71 3.60 -10.04
CA ILE A 14 -11.18 2.29 -9.64
C ILE A 14 -9.98 1.97 -10.52
N TRP A 15 -8.83 1.74 -9.88
CA TRP A 15 -7.60 1.34 -10.55
C TRP A 15 -7.40 -0.16 -10.38
N LEU A 16 -7.39 -0.91 -11.49
CA LEU A 16 -7.08 -2.33 -11.49
C LEU A 16 -5.59 -2.52 -11.81
N GLY A 17 -4.83 -3.06 -10.86
CA GLY A 17 -3.43 -3.38 -11.07
C GLY A 17 -2.68 -3.66 -9.78
N ASP A 18 -1.39 -3.94 -9.91
CA ASP A 18 -0.48 -4.04 -8.77
C ASP A 18 -0.41 -2.68 -8.05
N SER A 19 -0.51 -2.72 -6.72
CA SER A 19 -0.56 -1.52 -5.88
C SER A 19 0.67 -0.63 -6.02
N TRP A 20 1.87 -1.20 -6.25
CA TRP A 20 3.09 -0.44 -6.47
C TRP A 20 3.07 0.30 -7.79
N ALA A 21 2.64 -0.38 -8.86
CA ALA A 21 2.53 0.23 -10.17
C ALA A 21 1.51 1.38 -10.15
N VAL A 22 0.35 1.17 -9.51
CA VAL A 22 -0.71 2.17 -9.39
C VAL A 22 -0.22 3.38 -8.58
N VAL A 23 0.30 3.18 -7.37
CA VAL A 23 0.72 4.31 -6.51
C VAL A 23 1.80 5.17 -7.17
N ARG A 24 2.74 4.57 -7.92
CA ARG A 24 3.79 5.29 -8.65
C ARG A 24 3.27 6.16 -9.79
N SER A 25 2.12 5.82 -10.36
CA SER A 25 1.46 6.63 -11.40
C SER A 25 0.73 7.85 -10.84
N LEU A 26 0.44 7.87 -9.53
CA LEU A 26 -0.30 8.96 -8.90
C LEU A 26 0.60 10.18 -8.65
N PRO A 27 0.10 11.41 -8.79
CA PRO A 27 0.85 12.61 -8.44
C PRO A 27 1.24 12.64 -6.95
N SER A 28 2.27 13.41 -6.61
CA SER A 28 2.60 13.68 -5.21
C SER A 28 1.56 14.60 -4.57
N ASP A 29 1.40 14.53 -3.25
CA ASP A 29 0.52 15.40 -2.46
C ASP A 29 -0.93 15.50 -3.01
N CYS A 30 -1.47 14.39 -3.53
CA CYS A 30 -2.75 14.35 -4.25
C CYS A 30 -3.91 13.77 -3.44
N VAL A 31 -3.64 13.12 -2.29
CA VAL A 31 -4.67 12.56 -1.40
C VAL A 31 -4.56 13.09 0.02
N GLN A 32 -5.71 13.33 0.67
CA GLN A 32 -5.80 13.78 2.07
C GLN A 32 -5.80 12.61 3.05
N CYS A 33 -6.34 11.46 2.64
CA CYS A 33 -6.53 10.32 3.51
C CYS A 33 -6.23 9.03 2.74
N ILE A 34 -5.46 8.14 3.36
CA ILE A 34 -5.26 6.77 2.90
C ILE A 34 -5.85 5.85 3.97
N VAL A 35 -6.74 4.95 3.55
CA VAL A 35 -7.27 3.88 4.40
C VAL A 35 -6.88 2.56 3.76
N THR A 36 -6.10 1.75 4.47
CA THR A 36 -5.53 0.53 3.90
C THR A 36 -5.59 -0.66 4.86
N GLY A 37 -5.87 -1.84 4.30
CA GLY A 37 -5.89 -3.14 4.97
C GLY A 37 -5.17 -4.17 4.10
N PRO A 38 -3.83 -4.09 4.04
CA PRO A 38 -3.02 -4.90 3.14
C PRO A 38 -2.89 -6.35 3.68
N PRO A 39 -2.42 -7.32 2.87
CA PRO A 39 -2.27 -8.71 3.30
C PRO A 39 -1.46 -8.86 4.61
N TYR A 40 -1.97 -9.66 5.54
CA TYR A 40 -1.30 -9.92 6.83
C TYR A 40 -0.29 -11.04 6.70
N PHE A 41 0.81 -10.92 7.44
CA PHE A 41 1.94 -11.85 7.39
C PHE A 41 1.51 -13.30 7.68
N GLY A 42 1.55 -14.15 6.66
CA GLY A 42 1.24 -15.57 6.77
C GLY A 42 -0.24 -15.92 6.96
N HIS A 43 -1.16 -14.99 6.72
CA HIS A 43 -2.61 -15.27 6.88
C HIS A 43 -3.20 -15.87 5.60
N ARG A 44 -3.70 -15.03 4.69
CA ARG A 44 -4.44 -15.44 3.49
C ARG A 44 -3.57 -15.39 2.25
N GLU A 45 -3.72 -16.40 1.40
CA GLU A 45 -3.18 -16.43 0.04
C GLU A 45 -4.29 -15.95 -0.88
N TYR A 46 -4.02 -14.93 -1.69
CA TYR A 46 -5.06 -14.24 -2.46
C TYR A 46 -5.05 -14.61 -3.95
N SER A 47 -3.91 -15.04 -4.48
CA SER A 47 -3.78 -15.47 -5.88
C SER A 47 -4.04 -16.97 -6.00
N ASP A 48 -4.82 -17.31 -7.01
CA ASP A 48 -5.00 -18.71 -7.44
C ASP A 48 -3.81 -19.20 -8.31
N ASP A 49 -2.92 -18.28 -8.73
CA ASP A 49 -1.70 -18.58 -9.48
C ASP A 49 -0.52 -18.82 -8.53
N PRO A 50 0.06 -20.04 -8.49
CA PRO A 50 1.20 -20.36 -7.63
C PRO A 50 2.45 -19.50 -7.91
N SER A 51 2.59 -18.96 -9.11
CA SER A 51 3.70 -18.06 -9.47
C SER A 51 3.54 -16.67 -8.86
N LEU A 52 2.30 -16.21 -8.68
CA LEU A 52 1.98 -14.91 -8.06
C LEU A 52 1.91 -15.01 -6.54
N SER A 53 1.42 -16.12 -6.01
CA SER A 53 1.35 -16.37 -4.56
C SER A 53 2.69 -16.12 -3.87
N LYS A 54 3.80 -16.65 -4.41
CA LYS A 54 5.13 -16.51 -3.79
C LYS A 54 5.62 -15.07 -3.66
N VAL A 55 5.12 -14.16 -4.50
CA VAL A 55 5.55 -12.75 -4.52
C VAL A 55 4.55 -11.83 -3.84
N GLU A 56 3.40 -12.35 -3.38
CA GLU A 56 2.43 -11.61 -2.59
C GLU A 56 3.06 -11.06 -1.31
N LEU A 57 2.64 -9.85 -0.96
CA LEU A 57 2.92 -9.28 0.35
C LEU A 57 2.29 -10.20 1.42
N GLY A 58 3.03 -10.47 2.49
CA GLY A 58 2.60 -11.40 3.54
C GLY A 58 2.98 -12.85 3.29
N ARG A 59 3.69 -13.17 2.21
CA ARG A 59 4.23 -14.51 1.91
C ARG A 59 5.75 -14.60 2.09
N GLU A 60 6.36 -13.55 2.62
CA GLU A 60 7.78 -13.53 2.97
C GLU A 60 8.10 -14.63 4.00
N GLU A 61 9.33 -15.14 3.95
CA GLU A 61 9.79 -16.18 4.88
C GLU A 61 9.87 -15.62 6.31
N GLU A 62 10.46 -14.44 6.46
CA GLU A 62 10.72 -13.80 7.75
C GLU A 62 9.84 -12.55 7.97
N PRO A 63 9.31 -12.35 9.20
CA PRO A 63 8.53 -11.15 9.54
C PRO A 63 9.29 -9.85 9.25
N THR A 64 10.63 -9.85 9.36
CA THR A 64 11.46 -8.68 9.08
C THR A 64 11.43 -8.27 7.60
N ASP A 65 11.35 -9.24 6.68
CA ASP A 65 11.30 -8.94 5.25
C ASP A 65 9.92 -8.44 4.83
N TYR A 66 8.87 -8.95 5.45
CA TYR A 66 7.51 -8.40 5.36
C TYR A 66 7.48 -6.93 5.78
N VAL A 67 8.01 -6.61 6.97
CA VAL A 67 8.08 -5.23 7.46
C VAL A 67 8.90 -4.33 6.52
N ARG A 68 10.03 -4.81 6.00
CA ARG A 68 10.84 -4.05 5.03
C ARG A 68 10.06 -3.71 3.77
N ARG A 69 9.37 -4.68 3.18
CA ARG A 69 8.53 -4.47 1.99
C ARG A 69 7.40 -3.50 2.27
N PHE A 70 6.83 -3.55 3.48
CA PHE A 70 5.86 -2.58 3.95
C PHE A 70 6.40 -1.15 4.01
N VAL A 71 7.56 -0.95 4.64
CA VAL A 71 8.18 0.38 4.73
C VAL A 71 8.39 0.98 3.34
N LEU A 72 8.92 0.19 2.40
CA LEU A 72 9.13 0.64 1.03
C LEU A 72 7.82 1.04 0.33
N LEU A 73 6.71 0.33 0.57
CA LEU A 73 5.40 0.72 0.02
C LEU A 73 4.90 2.01 0.67
N PHE A 74 5.13 2.17 1.96
CA PHE A 74 4.68 3.32 2.73
C PHE A 74 5.48 4.59 2.38
N GLU A 75 6.72 4.46 1.94
CA GLU A 75 7.48 5.57 1.35
C GLU A 75 6.81 6.10 0.08
N GLU A 76 6.34 5.22 -0.80
CA GLU A 76 5.59 5.61 -2.00
C GLU A 76 4.21 6.21 -1.63
N LEU A 77 3.53 5.65 -0.62
CA LEU A 77 2.27 6.19 -0.12
C LEU A 77 2.46 7.56 0.54
N ARG A 78 3.59 7.79 1.22
CA ARG A 78 3.92 9.08 1.83
C ARG A 78 4.09 10.17 0.77
N ARG A 79 4.63 9.83 -0.41
CA ARG A 79 4.77 10.78 -1.52
C ARG A 79 3.42 11.27 -2.04
N VAL A 80 2.43 10.39 -2.16
CA VAL A 80 1.10 10.75 -2.65
C VAL A 80 0.25 11.43 -1.58
N LEU A 81 0.51 11.15 -0.31
CA LEU A 81 -0.16 11.78 0.82
C LEU A 81 0.33 13.23 1.00
N ARG A 82 -0.62 14.15 1.13
CA ARG A 82 -0.35 15.55 1.47
C ARG A 82 0.38 15.68 2.80
N GLU A 83 1.07 16.81 2.99
CA GLU A 83 1.74 17.15 4.25
C GLU A 83 0.79 17.15 5.46
N ASP A 84 -0.46 17.57 5.27
CA ASP A 84 -1.53 17.59 6.28
C ASP A 84 -2.40 16.31 6.26
N GLY A 85 -1.98 15.27 5.52
CA GLY A 85 -2.74 14.06 5.32
C GLY A 85 -2.62 13.03 6.45
N THR A 86 -3.57 12.11 6.50
CA THR A 86 -3.58 11.00 7.47
C THR A 86 -3.57 9.64 6.76
N LEU A 87 -2.82 8.68 7.31
CA LEU A 87 -2.85 7.28 6.87
C LEU A 87 -3.37 6.40 8.00
N TRP A 88 -4.36 5.57 7.67
CA TRP A 88 -4.94 4.55 8.53
C TRP A 88 -4.54 3.18 8.03
N LEU A 89 -3.82 2.43 8.87
CA LEU A 89 -3.35 1.09 8.60
C LEU A 89 -4.08 0.09 9.49
N ASN A 90 -4.85 -0.79 8.86
CA ASN A 90 -5.45 -1.93 9.53
C ASN A 90 -4.56 -3.17 9.33
N LEU A 91 -3.83 -3.58 10.36
CA LEU A 91 -3.05 -4.82 10.40
C LEU A 91 -3.57 -5.74 11.49
N GLY A 92 -3.79 -7.00 11.12
CA GLY A 92 -4.07 -8.08 12.06
C GLY A 92 -2.84 -8.93 12.30
N ASP A 93 -2.79 -9.55 13.48
CA ASP A 93 -1.74 -10.51 13.85
C ASP A 93 -2.36 -11.88 14.15
N THR A 94 -1.56 -12.93 14.08
CA THR A 94 -1.89 -14.27 14.57
C THR A 94 -0.78 -14.81 15.45
N TYR A 95 -1.16 -15.55 16.49
CA TYR A 95 -0.20 -16.33 17.27
C TYR A 95 0.51 -17.35 16.36
N ARG A 96 1.77 -17.08 16.01
CA ARG A 96 2.69 -18.11 15.56
C ARG A 96 3.41 -18.67 16.78
N LYS A 97 3.23 -19.97 17.03
CA LYS A 97 4.14 -20.70 17.91
C LYS A 97 5.42 -20.96 17.12
N GLU A 98 6.55 -20.63 17.72
CA GLU A 98 7.85 -21.16 17.32
C GLU A 98 7.84 -22.69 17.28
#